data_AF-A0A7J8FF86-F1
#
_entry.id   AF-A0A7J8FF86-F1
#
_cell.length_a   1.000
_cell.length_b   1.000
_cell.length_c   1.000
_cell.angle_alpha   90.00
_cell.angle_beta   90.00
_cell.angle_gamma   90.00
#
_symmetry.space_group_name_H-M   'P 1'
#
loop_
_entity.id
_entity.type
_entity.pdbx_description
1 polymer ?
#
loop_
_entity_poly.entity_id
_entity_poly.type
_entity_poly.pdbx_seq_one_letter_code
_entity_poly.pdbx_strand_id
1 'polypeptide(L)'
;MSVQEINKHAVLPPIISRSDKEFLESMQRYIITEIERVGCKEEGPADEYYIIYRNVFDKVIEYVTAYKSVLTSIKKEYDTFIETIKKGQRTAFHLHGKLKVLAAEPTALVYHRKRIIQLEAKLKVIENNSSKIQLQIDKMKQLRAEYDMKEIKYCTFSKDPSKPIPGMTLQDSVSLDALTKYLKHLEDKYAEIKQVMSKKYVPAQRMVDLDEEMIVVLKRRDVAENLNKELQFHHQRLQIILFALTSWVKSDMSISFQDFVKQIQKTKDLHGDQGIVEELCEYDPGKAKEAEILLYHIERFNELISLGEYEKAACFAANSPRRILQNIGTVNKFKAVGKIRGKPFPLLLFFEAIFSTSHAHRRPIDAALTLEGIKCGLSEKRLDLVINWVTQERLTFSEEAGDVICDYGEQDPYTKSKCLALAQIIYSECNLHKKALLCMCKQGQIHKAMEYIQQFKEFTCYDLMQLIKLCPDPELIQCLTKEWNGKSPFLSFGLTIIHLFSVDMKKVGIKVLQEINTALPSAVFPRKVKLVE
;
A
#
# COMPACT_ATOMS: atom_id res chain seq x y z
N MET A 1 -5.83 -14.88 57.26
CA MET A 1 -4.71 -15.70 57.79
C MET A 1 -3.44 -15.30 57.07
N SER A 2 -2.41 -14.95 57.84
CA SER A 2 -0.98 -14.91 57.52
C SER A 2 -0.51 -14.09 56.30
N VAL A 3 -0.14 -12.84 56.56
CA VAL A 3 0.85 -12.08 55.79
C VAL A 3 2.21 -12.70 56.12
N GLN A 4 2.78 -13.48 55.20
CA GLN A 4 4.15 -13.97 55.33
C GLN A 4 5.12 -12.84 54.97
N GLU A 5 5.87 -12.39 55.97
CA GLU A 5 7.04 -11.54 55.85
C GLU A 5 8.05 -12.17 54.88
N ILE A 6 8.21 -11.55 53.70
CA ILE A 6 9.31 -11.86 52.80
C ILE A 6 10.56 -11.22 53.37
N ASN A 7 11.42 -12.05 53.96
CA ASN A 7 12.78 -11.69 54.38
C ASN A 7 13.51 -10.97 53.23
N LYS A 8 13.73 -9.66 53.38
CA LYS A 8 14.66 -8.90 52.54
C LYS A 8 16.09 -9.27 52.94
N HIS A 9 16.59 -10.39 52.43
CA HIS A 9 18.04 -10.59 52.41
C HIS A 9 18.62 -9.61 51.39
N ALA A 10 19.46 -8.68 51.87
CA ALA A 10 20.26 -7.82 51.01
C ALA A 10 21.17 -8.73 50.17
N VAL A 11 20.85 -8.86 48.88
CA VAL A 11 21.71 -9.54 47.91
C VAL A 11 22.93 -8.64 47.73
N LEU A 12 24.07 -9.04 48.29
CA LEU A 12 25.37 -8.43 47.99
C LEU A 12 25.55 -8.45 46.45
N PRO A 13 26.06 -7.37 45.83
CA PRO A 13 26.39 -7.41 44.41
C PRO A 13 27.35 -8.59 44.17
N PRO A 14 27.17 -9.37 43.08
CA PRO A 14 28.00 -10.54 42.84
C PRO A 14 29.47 -10.11 42.81
N ILE A 15 30.30 -10.79 43.61
CA ILE A 15 31.75 -10.59 43.59
C ILE A 15 32.23 -11.16 42.25
N ILE A 16 32.34 -10.30 41.23
CA ILE A 16 32.79 -10.66 39.89
C ILE A 16 34.25 -11.09 40.02
N SER A 17 34.55 -12.35 39.71
CA SER A 17 35.93 -12.82 39.71
C SER A 17 36.72 -12.10 38.62
N ARG A 18 38.04 -11.94 38.81
CA ARG A 18 38.90 -11.30 37.80
C ARG A 18 38.77 -11.98 36.42
N SER A 19 38.62 -13.30 36.41
CA SER A 19 38.37 -14.10 35.20
C SER A 19 37.04 -13.75 34.52
N ASP A 20 35.96 -13.53 35.28
CA ASP A 20 34.66 -13.18 34.71
C ASP A 20 34.70 -11.78 34.06
N LYS A 21 35.44 -10.85 34.68
CA LYS A 21 35.64 -9.51 34.12
C LYS A 21 36.43 -9.57 32.81
N GLU A 22 37.53 -10.32 32.78
CA GLU A 22 38.35 -10.51 31.58
C GLU A 22 37.58 -11.20 30.44
N PHE A 23 36.71 -12.16 30.77
CA PHE A 23 35.81 -12.81 29.81
C PHE A 23 34.77 -11.84 29.22
N LEU A 24 34.09 -11.05 30.06
CA LEU A 24 33.10 -10.07 29.60
C LEU A 24 33.73 -8.99 28.72
N GLU A 25 34.91 -8.49 29.09
CA GLU A 25 35.68 -7.53 28.28
C GLU A 25 36.15 -8.13 26.95
N SER A 26 36.46 -9.43 26.90
CA SER A 26 36.74 -10.16 25.65
C SER A 26 35.50 -10.25 24.75
N MET A 27 34.33 -10.56 25.32
CA MET A 27 33.07 -10.64 24.57
C MET A 27 32.64 -9.27 24.02
N GLN A 28 32.76 -8.21 24.81
CA GLN A 28 32.45 -6.85 24.36
C GLN A 28 33.36 -6.41 23.21
N ARG A 29 34.67 -6.69 23.29
CA ARG A 29 35.61 -6.44 22.19
C ARG A 29 35.24 -7.22 20.92
N TYR A 30 34.85 -8.48 21.07
CA TYR A 30 34.39 -9.30 19.94
C TYR A 30 33.13 -8.71 19.28
N ILE A 31 32.14 -8.29 20.07
CA ILE A 31 30.92 -7.66 19.55
C ILE A 31 31.26 -6.38 18.76
N ILE A 32 32.06 -5.49 19.33
CA ILE A 32 32.41 -4.22 18.67
C ILE A 32 33.16 -4.48 17.36
N THR A 33 34.15 -5.38 17.38
CA THR A 33 34.96 -5.72 16.19
C THR A 33 34.10 -6.32 15.07
N GLU A 34 33.19 -7.25 15.41
CA GLU A 34 32.32 -7.88 14.41
C GLU A 34 31.25 -6.92 13.87
N ILE A 35 30.70 -6.02 14.70
CA ILE A 35 29.77 -4.98 14.25
C ILE A 35 30.47 -4.01 13.29
N GLU A 36 31.68 -3.57 13.62
CA GLU A 36 32.49 -2.70 12.75
C GLU A 36 32.85 -3.40 11.43
N ARG A 37 33.19 -4.70 11.48
CA ARG A 37 33.53 -5.51 10.30
C ARG A 37 32.38 -5.64 9.31
N VAL A 38 31.14 -5.75 9.81
CA VAL A 38 29.94 -5.89 8.98
C VAL A 38 29.46 -4.52 8.44
N GLY A 39 30.04 -3.41 8.92
CA GLY A 39 29.79 -2.08 8.35
C GLY A 39 28.41 -1.49 8.68
N CYS A 40 27.78 -1.97 9.75
CA CYS A 40 26.42 -1.60 10.13
C CYS A 40 26.39 -0.36 11.05
N LYS A 41 25.58 0.64 10.68
CA LYS A 41 25.15 1.73 11.59
C LYS A 41 24.04 1.21 12.52
N GLU A 42 23.59 1.98 13.53
CA GLU A 42 22.50 1.58 14.46
C GLU A 42 21.19 1.12 13.77
N GLU A 43 21.05 1.34 12.46
CA GLU A 43 19.96 0.89 11.59
C GLU A 43 20.36 -0.26 10.62
N GLY A 44 21.35 -1.09 10.95
CA GLY A 44 21.80 -2.19 10.10
C GLY A 44 20.83 -3.39 10.00
N PRO A 45 21.07 -4.35 9.08
CA PRO A 45 20.21 -5.52 8.90
C PRO A 45 20.13 -6.35 10.18
N ALA A 46 18.93 -6.51 10.73
CA ALA A 46 18.69 -7.23 11.99
C ALA A 46 19.24 -8.67 12.01
N ASP A 47 19.39 -9.29 10.84
CA ASP A 47 19.88 -10.66 10.67
C ASP A 47 21.37 -10.83 10.99
N GLU A 48 22.19 -9.82 10.68
CA GLU A 48 23.63 -9.88 10.92
C GLU A 48 23.94 -9.67 12.40
N TYR A 49 23.23 -8.74 13.05
CA TYR A 49 23.27 -8.57 14.50
C TYR A 49 22.86 -9.85 15.23
N TYR A 50 21.77 -10.49 14.80
CA TYR A 50 21.33 -11.77 15.38
C TYR A 50 22.44 -12.83 15.33
N ILE A 51 23.15 -12.98 14.21
CA ILE A 51 24.24 -13.95 14.08
C ILE A 51 25.38 -13.65 15.07
N ILE A 52 25.76 -12.38 15.20
CA ILE A 52 26.82 -11.95 16.13
C ILE A 52 26.41 -12.28 17.57
N TYR A 53 25.22 -11.86 18.00
CA TYR A 53 24.73 -12.09 19.37
C TYR A 53 24.50 -13.57 19.67
N ARG A 54 24.03 -14.35 18.69
CA ARG A 54 23.89 -15.81 18.82
C ARG A 54 25.23 -16.47 19.13
N ASN A 55 26.28 -16.12 18.38
CA ASN A 55 27.63 -16.65 18.58
C ASN A 55 28.22 -16.24 19.94
N VAL A 56 27.94 -15.02 20.41
CA VAL A 56 28.34 -14.58 21.76
C VAL A 56 27.60 -15.38 22.83
N PHE A 57 26.30 -15.61 22.66
CA PHE A 57 25.51 -16.38 23.61
C PHE A 57 25.99 -17.84 23.71
N ASP A 58 26.41 -18.44 22.60
CA ASP A 58 27.06 -19.76 22.59
C ASP A 58 28.35 -19.77 23.43
N LYS A 59 29.20 -18.74 23.29
CA LYS A 59 30.42 -18.58 24.11
C LYS A 59 30.10 -18.39 25.60
N VAL A 60 29.00 -17.70 25.94
CA VAL A 60 28.54 -17.54 27.32
C VAL A 60 28.03 -18.87 27.90
N ILE A 61 27.31 -19.67 27.12
CA ILE A 61 26.87 -21.02 27.51
C ILE A 61 28.05 -21.95 27.78
N GLU A 62 29.13 -21.83 26.99
CA GLU A 62 30.35 -22.61 27.18
C GLU A 62 31.12 -22.19 28.44
N TYR A 63 31.19 -20.88 28.73
CA TYR A 63 31.88 -20.35 29.91
C TYR A 63 31.13 -20.65 31.21
N VAL A 64 29.80 -20.48 31.23
CA VAL A 64 28.96 -20.64 32.44
C VAL A 64 28.39 -22.06 32.52
N THR A 65 29.25 -23.02 32.85
CA THR A 65 28.89 -24.45 32.87
C THR A 65 27.80 -24.81 33.89
N ALA A 66 27.74 -24.11 35.03
CA ALA A 66 26.76 -24.35 36.10
C ALA A 66 25.31 -24.12 35.67
N TYR A 67 25.08 -23.19 34.73
CA TYR A 67 23.75 -22.83 34.22
C TYR A 67 23.54 -23.26 32.76
N LYS A 68 24.43 -24.11 32.23
CA LYS A 68 24.45 -24.52 30.82
C LYS A 68 23.11 -25.04 30.33
N SER A 69 22.43 -25.89 31.11
CA SER A 69 21.12 -26.45 30.75
C SER A 69 20.04 -25.39 30.62
N VAL A 70 19.98 -24.44 31.55
CA VAL A 70 19.00 -23.34 31.57
C VAL A 70 19.27 -22.37 30.42
N LEU A 71 20.53 -21.94 30.23
CA LEU A 71 20.90 -21.03 29.16
C LEU A 71 20.69 -21.65 27.77
N THR A 72 20.94 -22.95 27.61
CA THR A 72 20.66 -23.66 26.35
C THR A 72 19.16 -23.71 26.06
N SER A 73 18.31 -23.94 27.08
CA SER A 73 16.85 -23.91 26.93
C SER A 73 16.36 -22.52 26.54
N ILE A 74 16.87 -21.47 27.18
CA ILE A 74 16.57 -20.07 26.83
C ILE A 74 16.97 -19.79 25.38
N LYS A 75 18.20 -20.15 24.97
CA LYS A 75 18.64 -20.00 23.58
C LYS A 75 17.68 -20.65 22.60
N LYS A 76 17.26 -21.89 22.90
CA LYS A 76 16.36 -22.66 22.05
C LYS A 76 14.99 -21.99 21.89
N GLU A 77 14.44 -21.40 22.95
CA GLU A 77 13.18 -20.65 22.88
C GLU A 77 13.30 -19.42 21.98
N TYR A 78 14.35 -18.62 22.16
CA TYR A 78 14.60 -17.44 21.32
C TYR A 78 14.86 -17.81 19.86
N ASP A 79 15.66 -18.84 19.58
CA ASP A 79 15.92 -19.33 18.23
C ASP A 79 14.62 -19.80 17.56
N THR A 80 13.76 -20.51 18.29
CA THR A 80 12.46 -20.98 17.78
C THR A 80 11.51 -19.81 17.48
N PHE A 81 11.47 -18.80 18.35
CA PHE A 81 10.65 -17.60 18.17
C PHE A 81 11.10 -16.78 16.95
N ILE A 82 12.40 -16.56 16.80
CA ILE A 82 12.97 -15.81 15.68
C ILE A 82 12.74 -16.54 14.35
N GLU A 83 12.92 -17.87 14.31
CA GLU A 83 12.60 -18.67 13.11
C GLU A 83 11.11 -18.61 12.75
N THR A 84 10.23 -18.58 13.75
CA THR A 84 8.78 -18.42 13.53
C THR A 84 8.47 -17.06 12.89
N ILE A 85 9.09 -15.97 13.36
CA ILE A 85 8.96 -14.63 12.76
C ILE A 85 9.49 -14.62 11.32
N LYS A 86 10.69 -15.17 11.08
CA LYS A 86 11.29 -15.23 9.74
C LYS A 86 10.42 -16.02 8.77
N LYS A 87 9.88 -17.15 9.21
CA LYS A 87 8.93 -17.95 8.44
C LYS A 87 7.69 -17.14 8.09
N GLY A 88 7.11 -16.42 9.06
CA GLY A 88 5.97 -15.53 8.86
C GLY A 88 6.22 -14.40 7.85
N GLN A 89 7.40 -13.80 7.88
CA GLN A 89 7.77 -12.76 6.90
C GLN A 89 7.91 -13.32 5.48
N ARG A 90 8.55 -14.50 5.33
CA ARG A 90 8.67 -15.17 4.02
C ARG A 90 7.32 -15.57 3.45
N THR A 91 6.42 -16.12 4.28
CA THR A 91 5.07 -16.48 3.84
C THR A 91 4.26 -15.24 3.47
N ALA A 92 4.36 -14.14 4.24
CA ALA A 92 3.70 -12.88 3.90
C ALA A 92 4.17 -12.32 2.55
N PHE A 93 5.48 -12.32 2.28
CA PHE A 93 6.03 -11.88 0.99
C PHE A 93 5.52 -12.73 -0.18
N HIS A 94 5.53 -14.06 -0.02
CA HIS A 94 5.02 -14.98 -1.05
C HIS A 94 3.51 -14.78 -1.30
N LEU A 95 2.71 -14.67 -0.24
CA LEU A 95 1.28 -14.40 -0.32
C LEU A 95 0.99 -13.06 -0.98
N HIS A 96 1.78 -12.03 -0.68
CA HIS A 96 1.67 -10.72 -1.33
C HIS A 96 1.95 -10.80 -2.84
N GLY A 97 2.98 -11.55 -3.24
CA GLY A 97 3.28 -11.82 -4.65
C GLY A 97 2.13 -12.54 -5.36
N LYS A 98 1.59 -13.62 -4.77
CA LYS A 98 0.44 -14.37 -5.29
C LYS A 98 -0.82 -13.51 -5.37
N LEU A 99 -1.08 -12.68 -4.37
CA LEU A 99 -2.19 -11.71 -4.35
C LEU A 99 -2.06 -10.64 -5.44
N LYS A 100 -0.84 -10.17 -5.74
CA LYS A 100 -0.59 -9.23 -6.83
C LYS A 100 -0.90 -9.84 -8.20
N VAL A 101 -0.56 -11.12 -8.39
CA VAL A 101 -0.88 -11.87 -9.63
C VAL A 101 -2.38 -12.11 -9.73
N LEU A 102 -3.02 -12.59 -8.66
CA LEU A 102 -4.47 -12.82 -8.61
C LEU A 102 -5.27 -11.52 -8.75
N ALA A 103 -4.77 -10.37 -8.30
CA ALA A 103 -5.42 -9.08 -8.51
C ALA A 103 -5.35 -8.61 -9.98
N ALA A 104 -4.36 -9.07 -10.75
CA ALA A 104 -4.24 -8.77 -12.17
C ALA A 104 -5.15 -9.67 -13.05
N GLU A 105 -5.51 -10.85 -12.56
CA GLU A 105 -6.30 -11.86 -13.30
C GLU A 105 -7.75 -11.40 -13.60
N PRO A 106 -8.51 -10.76 -12.69
CA PRO A 106 -9.79 -10.12 -12.98
C PRO A 106 -9.68 -9.02 -14.03
N THR A 107 -8.56 -8.29 -14.08
CA THR A 107 -8.33 -7.26 -15.10
C THR A 107 -8.25 -7.92 -16.49
N ALA A 108 -7.53 -9.04 -16.61
CA ALA A 108 -7.49 -9.83 -17.84
C ALA A 108 -8.87 -10.43 -18.19
N LEU A 109 -9.60 -10.94 -17.19
CA LEU A 109 -10.94 -11.50 -17.37
C LEU A 109 -11.94 -10.44 -17.84
N VAL A 110 -11.87 -9.21 -17.32
CA VAL A 110 -12.67 -8.07 -17.78
C VAL A 110 -12.33 -7.70 -19.23
N TYR A 111 -11.06 -7.73 -19.62
CA TYR A 111 -10.65 -7.56 -21.02
C TYR A 111 -11.22 -8.67 -21.92
N HIS A 112 -11.17 -9.93 -21.47
CA HIS A 112 -11.77 -11.05 -22.19
C HIS A 112 -13.29 -10.92 -22.31
N ARG A 113 -14.01 -10.54 -21.25
CA ARG A 113 -15.45 -10.27 -21.29
C ARG A 113 -15.81 -9.14 -22.24
N LYS A 114 -15.08 -8.02 -22.20
CA LYS A 114 -15.25 -6.92 -23.16
C LYS A 114 -15.01 -7.38 -24.59
N ARG A 115 -14.01 -8.24 -24.80
CA ARG A 115 -13.72 -8.81 -26.12
C ARG A 115 -14.82 -9.74 -26.60
N ILE A 116 -15.41 -10.56 -25.72
CA ILE A 116 -16.56 -11.43 -26.03
C ILE A 116 -17.74 -10.58 -26.52
N ILE A 117 -18.14 -9.56 -25.76
CA ILE A 117 -19.25 -8.67 -26.14
C ILE A 117 -18.98 -8.00 -27.50
N GLN A 118 -17.74 -7.56 -27.75
CA GLN A 118 -17.35 -6.97 -29.02
C GLN A 118 -17.45 -7.98 -30.18
N LEU A 119 -17.06 -9.23 -29.96
CA LEU A 119 -17.13 -10.29 -30.97
C LEU A 119 -18.56 -10.71 -31.25
N GLU A 120 -19.42 -10.84 -30.24
CA GLU A 120 -20.85 -11.11 -30.39
C GLU A 120 -21.56 -10.03 -31.22
N ALA A 121 -21.25 -8.75 -30.95
CA ALA A 121 -21.78 -7.65 -31.74
C ALA A 121 -21.37 -7.74 -33.23
N LYS A 122 -20.11 -8.11 -33.49
CA LYS A 122 -19.62 -8.33 -34.88
C LYS A 122 -20.28 -9.53 -35.52
N LEU A 123 -20.49 -10.62 -34.77
CA LEU A 123 -21.11 -11.85 -35.26
C LEU A 123 -22.56 -11.57 -35.68
N LYS A 124 -23.32 -10.79 -34.90
CA LYS A 124 -24.67 -10.35 -35.23
C LYS A 124 -24.73 -9.53 -36.53
N VAL A 125 -23.73 -8.67 -36.77
CA VAL A 125 -23.62 -7.92 -38.03
C VAL A 125 -23.36 -8.86 -39.21
N ILE A 126 -22.46 -9.83 -39.04
CA ILE A 126 -22.16 -10.83 -40.07
C ILE A 126 -23.40 -11.67 -40.38
N GLU A 127 -24.12 -12.14 -39.36
CA GLU A 127 -25.33 -12.94 -39.53
C GLU A 127 -26.45 -12.19 -40.27
N ASN A 128 -26.64 -10.91 -39.94
CA ASN A 128 -27.56 -10.04 -40.67
C ASN A 128 -27.14 -9.86 -42.14
N ASN A 129 -25.84 -9.72 -42.41
CA ASN A 129 -25.33 -9.61 -43.77
C ASN A 129 -25.48 -10.93 -44.55
N SER A 130 -25.15 -12.05 -43.93
CA SER A 130 -25.35 -13.39 -44.50
C SER A 130 -26.82 -13.63 -44.85
N SER A 131 -27.75 -13.24 -43.97
CA SER A 131 -29.19 -13.34 -44.23
C SER A 131 -29.62 -12.48 -45.43
N LYS A 132 -29.09 -11.26 -45.56
CA LYS A 132 -29.35 -10.40 -46.73
C LYS A 132 -28.80 -11.00 -48.02
N ILE A 133 -27.59 -11.54 -47.99
CA ILE A 133 -26.96 -12.20 -49.13
C ILE A 133 -27.77 -13.43 -49.53
N GLN A 134 -28.21 -14.23 -48.56
CA GLN A 134 -29.03 -15.40 -48.82
C GLN A 134 -30.35 -15.02 -49.50
N LEU A 135 -31.01 -13.96 -49.02
CA LEU A 135 -32.22 -13.43 -49.66
C LEU A 135 -31.97 -12.96 -51.11
N GLN A 136 -30.81 -12.35 -51.38
CA GLN A 136 -30.43 -11.97 -52.74
C GLN A 136 -30.14 -13.19 -53.63
N ILE A 137 -29.47 -14.22 -53.09
CA ILE A 137 -29.22 -15.48 -53.79
C ILE A 137 -30.55 -16.14 -54.14
N ASP A 138 -31.49 -16.20 -53.21
CA ASP A 138 -32.80 -16.83 -53.43
C ASP A 138 -33.62 -16.05 -54.47
N LYS A 139 -33.59 -14.71 -54.43
CA LYS A 139 -34.14 -13.87 -55.51
C LYS A 139 -33.49 -14.15 -56.86
N MET A 140 -32.16 -14.25 -56.91
CA MET A 140 -31.45 -14.60 -58.14
C MET A 140 -31.77 -16.01 -58.64
N LYS A 141 -32.00 -16.98 -57.74
CA LYS A 141 -32.45 -18.33 -58.09
C LYS A 141 -33.88 -18.33 -58.62
N GLN A 142 -34.78 -17.55 -58.02
CA GLN A 142 -36.14 -17.39 -58.52
C GLN A 142 -36.16 -16.75 -59.91
N LEU A 143 -35.40 -15.66 -60.11
CA LEU A 143 -35.25 -15.04 -61.42
C LEU A 143 -34.63 -15.98 -62.46
N ARG A 144 -33.64 -16.79 -62.06
CA ARG A 144 -33.09 -17.85 -62.91
C ARG A 144 -34.12 -18.92 -63.21
N ALA A 145 -34.89 -19.40 -62.24
CA ALA A 145 -35.94 -20.40 -62.48
C ALA A 145 -37.07 -19.86 -63.37
N GLU A 146 -37.42 -18.58 -63.27
CA GLU A 146 -38.37 -17.91 -64.17
C GLU A 146 -37.80 -17.74 -65.59
N TYR A 147 -36.51 -17.41 -65.69
CA TYR A 147 -35.78 -17.35 -66.95
C TYR A 147 -35.69 -18.75 -67.58
N ASP A 148 -35.28 -19.75 -66.82
CA ASP A 148 -35.22 -21.16 -67.22
C ASP A 148 -36.62 -21.68 -67.56
N MET A 149 -37.71 -21.29 -66.88
CA MET A 149 -39.07 -21.64 -67.31
C MET A 149 -39.45 -20.99 -68.66
N LYS A 150 -38.98 -19.77 -68.92
CA LYS A 150 -39.15 -19.10 -70.23
C LYS A 150 -38.23 -19.71 -71.30
N GLU A 151 -37.06 -20.21 -70.92
CA GLU A 151 -36.04 -20.81 -71.79
C GLU A 151 -36.27 -22.32 -72.02
N ILE A 152 -36.95 -23.04 -71.11
CA ILE A 152 -37.43 -24.42 -71.28
C ILE A 152 -38.49 -24.51 -72.39
N LYS A 153 -39.14 -23.38 -72.72
CA LYS A 153 -39.94 -23.26 -73.95
C LYS A 153 -39.08 -23.25 -75.24
N TYR A 154 -37.77 -23.06 -75.14
CA TYR A 154 -36.82 -22.91 -76.26
C TYR A 154 -35.53 -23.75 -76.19
N CYS A 155 -35.25 -24.50 -75.12
CA CYS A 155 -34.02 -25.29 -75.00
C CYS A 155 -34.21 -26.58 -74.20
N THR A 156 -34.64 -27.62 -74.90
CA THR A 156 -34.32 -29.00 -74.53
C THR A 156 -32.82 -29.19 -74.76
N PHE A 157 -32.05 -29.48 -73.70
CA PHE A 157 -30.66 -29.89 -73.83
C PHE A 157 -30.58 -31.23 -74.56
N SER A 158 -30.54 -31.18 -75.89
CA SER A 158 -29.85 -32.18 -76.69
C SER A 158 -28.38 -32.17 -76.25
N LYS A 159 -27.88 -33.31 -75.78
CA LYS A 159 -26.43 -33.56 -75.75
C LYS A 159 -25.97 -33.69 -77.19
N ASP A 160 -25.84 -32.54 -77.85
CA ASP A 160 -25.33 -32.45 -79.20
C ASP A 160 -23.81 -32.58 -79.13
N PRO A 161 -23.21 -33.67 -79.64
CA PRO A 161 -21.75 -33.88 -79.62
C PRO A 161 -20.98 -32.85 -80.48
N SER A 162 -21.68 -31.96 -81.18
CA SER A 162 -21.10 -30.89 -82.00
C SER A 162 -20.70 -29.62 -81.22
N LYS A 163 -21.05 -29.51 -79.92
CA LYS A 163 -20.69 -28.34 -79.12
C LYS A 163 -19.24 -28.44 -78.61
N PRO A 164 -18.38 -27.43 -78.84
CA PRO A 164 -16.99 -27.45 -78.41
C PRO A 164 -16.88 -27.49 -76.89
N ILE A 165 -15.84 -28.14 -76.38
CA ILE A 165 -15.54 -28.20 -74.94
C ILE A 165 -15.47 -26.76 -74.40
N PRO A 166 -16.20 -26.42 -73.32
CA PRO A 166 -16.23 -25.06 -72.78
C PRO A 166 -14.81 -24.53 -72.53
N GLY A 167 -14.45 -23.44 -73.21
CA GLY A 167 -13.12 -22.82 -73.14
C GLY A 167 -12.11 -23.24 -74.22
N MET A 168 -12.48 -24.13 -75.15
CA MET A 168 -11.68 -24.48 -76.33
C MET A 168 -12.33 -24.00 -77.63
N THR A 169 -11.52 -23.70 -78.64
CA THR A 169 -12.02 -23.45 -80.00
C THR A 169 -12.34 -24.78 -80.71
N LEU A 170 -13.18 -24.76 -81.74
CA LEU A 170 -13.50 -25.96 -82.54
C LEU A 170 -12.25 -26.61 -83.13
N GLN A 171 -11.27 -25.81 -83.55
CA GLN A 171 -10.00 -26.29 -84.11
C GLN A 171 -9.12 -26.99 -83.07
N ASP A 172 -9.09 -26.46 -81.84
CA ASP A 172 -8.36 -27.07 -80.73
C ASP A 172 -9.03 -28.35 -80.24
N SER A 173 -10.36 -28.45 -80.33
CA SER A 173 -11.12 -29.63 -79.89
C SER A 173 -10.89 -30.89 -80.74
N VAL A 174 -10.28 -30.72 -81.92
CA VAL A 174 -9.91 -31.82 -82.84
C VAL A 174 -8.40 -32.10 -82.78
N SER A 175 -7.62 -31.23 -82.10
CA SER A 175 -6.17 -31.40 -81.93
C SER A 175 -5.87 -32.20 -80.65
N LEU A 176 -5.21 -33.35 -80.81
CA LEU A 176 -4.88 -34.26 -79.71
C LEU A 176 -3.92 -33.60 -78.69
N ASP A 177 -2.99 -32.79 -79.16
CA ASP A 177 -2.06 -32.02 -78.31
C ASP A 177 -2.78 -30.94 -77.50
N ALA A 178 -3.75 -30.25 -78.11
CA ALA A 178 -4.52 -29.22 -77.42
C ALA A 178 -5.45 -29.83 -76.36
N LEU A 179 -6.07 -30.98 -76.65
CA LEU A 179 -6.87 -31.74 -75.70
C LEU A 179 -6.04 -32.25 -74.52
N THR A 180 -4.84 -32.77 -74.78
CA THR A 180 -3.96 -33.29 -73.72
C THR A 180 -3.44 -32.16 -72.83
N LYS A 181 -3.12 -31.00 -73.42
CA LYS A 181 -2.77 -29.80 -72.69
C LYS A 181 -3.93 -29.28 -71.83
N TYR A 182 -5.15 -29.33 -72.35
CA TYR A 182 -6.35 -28.91 -71.61
C TYR A 182 -6.70 -29.87 -70.47
N LEU A 183 -6.58 -31.18 -70.69
CA LEU A 183 -6.73 -32.20 -69.64
C LEU A 183 -5.75 -31.95 -68.50
N LYS A 184 -4.47 -31.75 -68.82
CA LYS A 184 -3.43 -31.48 -67.83
C LYS A 184 -3.72 -30.20 -67.01
N HIS A 185 -4.18 -29.14 -67.67
CA HIS A 185 -4.60 -27.92 -66.98
C HIS A 185 -5.83 -28.13 -66.07
N LEU A 186 -6.77 -29.02 -66.43
CA LEU A 186 -7.90 -29.37 -65.56
C LEU A 186 -7.44 -30.20 -64.35
N GLU A 187 -6.51 -31.13 -64.55
CA GLU A 187 -5.90 -31.92 -63.48
C GLU A 187 -5.13 -31.02 -62.50
N ASP A 188 -4.33 -30.08 -63.02
CA ASP A 188 -3.60 -29.09 -62.21
C ASP A 188 -4.56 -28.22 -61.40
N LYS A 189 -5.63 -27.70 -62.02
CA LYS A 189 -6.67 -26.93 -61.32
C LYS A 189 -7.41 -27.74 -60.27
N TYR A 190 -7.72 -29.01 -60.55
CA TYR A 190 -8.36 -29.88 -59.58
C TYR A 190 -7.44 -30.12 -58.37
N ALA A 191 -6.15 -30.36 -58.60
CA ALA A 191 -5.16 -30.52 -57.55
C ALA A 191 -5.01 -29.24 -56.69
N GLU A 192 -4.97 -28.07 -57.33
CA GLU A 192 -4.93 -26.77 -56.66
C GLU A 192 -6.18 -26.55 -55.79
N ILE A 193 -7.38 -26.76 -56.33
CA ILE A 193 -8.64 -26.62 -55.59
C ILE A 193 -8.67 -27.59 -54.40
N LYS A 194 -8.25 -28.84 -54.59
CA LYS A 194 -8.19 -29.85 -53.53
C LYS A 194 -7.22 -29.44 -52.41
N GLN A 195 -6.07 -28.89 -52.76
CA GLN A 195 -5.08 -28.41 -51.79
C GLN A 195 -5.54 -27.15 -51.05
N VAL A 196 -6.24 -26.24 -51.74
CA VAL A 196 -6.86 -25.07 -51.12
C VAL A 196 -7.97 -25.50 -50.16
N MET A 197 -8.79 -26.49 -50.55
CA MET A 197 -9.83 -27.03 -49.68
C MET A 197 -9.25 -27.62 -48.40
N SER A 198 -8.20 -28.44 -48.49
CA SER A 198 -7.57 -29.07 -47.31
C SER A 198 -6.86 -28.08 -46.39
N LYS A 199 -6.40 -26.93 -46.90
CA LYS A 199 -5.73 -25.89 -46.11
C LYS A 199 -6.70 -24.90 -45.46
N LYS A 200 -7.81 -24.57 -46.14
CA LYS A 200 -8.73 -23.51 -45.70
C LYS A 200 -9.95 -24.02 -44.94
N TYR A 201 -10.30 -25.30 -45.08
CA TYR A 201 -11.54 -25.84 -44.51
C TYR A 201 -11.24 -27.10 -43.68
N VAL A 202 -11.92 -27.19 -42.54
CA VAL A 202 -11.90 -28.37 -41.67
C VAL A 202 -13.17 -29.19 -41.95
N PRO A 203 -13.09 -30.51 -42.14
CA PRO A 203 -14.27 -31.35 -42.32
C PRO A 203 -15.23 -31.21 -41.14
N ALA A 204 -16.54 -31.08 -41.42
CA ALA A 204 -17.56 -30.95 -40.40
C ALA A 204 -17.55 -32.09 -39.37
N GLN A 205 -17.21 -33.30 -39.80
CA GLN A 205 -17.06 -34.46 -38.91
C GLN A 205 -16.02 -34.24 -37.82
N ARG A 206 -14.89 -33.59 -38.14
CA ARG A 206 -13.82 -33.37 -37.16
C ARG A 206 -14.20 -32.35 -36.10
N MET A 207 -15.08 -31.40 -36.44
CA MET A 207 -15.62 -30.45 -35.46
C MET A 207 -16.53 -31.16 -34.45
N VAL A 208 -17.38 -32.09 -34.92
CA VAL A 208 -18.25 -32.88 -34.05
C VAL A 208 -17.44 -33.75 -33.09
N ASP A 209 -16.39 -34.42 -33.58
CA ASP A 209 -15.51 -35.24 -32.73
C ASP A 209 -14.84 -34.40 -31.62
N LEU A 210 -14.40 -33.17 -31.94
CA LEU A 210 -13.76 -32.27 -30.97
C LEU A 210 -14.74 -31.73 -29.92
N ASP A 211 -15.98 -31.45 -30.32
CA ASP A 211 -17.02 -31.02 -29.38
C ASP A 211 -17.39 -32.15 -28.41
N GLU A 212 -17.45 -33.40 -28.88
CA GLU A 212 -17.64 -34.57 -28.03
C GLU A 212 -16.47 -34.77 -27.06
N GLU A 213 -15.23 -34.65 -27.52
CA GLU A 213 -14.03 -34.70 -26.66
C GLU A 213 -14.07 -33.61 -25.59
N MET A 214 -14.44 -32.37 -25.95
CA MET A 214 -14.57 -31.25 -25.01
C MET A 214 -15.61 -31.54 -23.92
N ILE A 215 -16.77 -32.06 -24.29
CA ILE A 215 -17.83 -32.42 -23.33
C ILE A 215 -17.35 -33.49 -22.35
N VAL A 216 -16.62 -34.50 -22.83
CA VAL A 216 -16.07 -35.56 -21.98
C VAL A 216 -15.05 -35.01 -20.97
N VAL A 217 -14.18 -34.09 -21.41
CA VAL A 217 -13.18 -33.46 -20.53
C VAL A 217 -13.85 -32.59 -19.47
N LEU A 218 -14.86 -31.81 -19.82
CA LEU A 218 -15.62 -30.99 -18.87
C LEU A 218 -16.30 -31.84 -17.79
N LYS A 219 -16.93 -32.95 -18.18
CA LYS A 219 -17.54 -33.88 -17.21
C LYS A 219 -16.51 -34.46 -16.23
N ARG A 220 -15.31 -34.82 -16.71
CA ARG A 220 -14.23 -35.32 -15.84
C ARG A 220 -13.77 -34.27 -14.84
N ARG A 221 -13.64 -33.02 -15.27
CA ARG A 221 -13.30 -31.89 -14.39
C ARG A 221 -14.35 -31.72 -13.29
N ASP A 222 -15.63 -31.72 -13.65
CA ASP A 222 -16.70 -31.48 -12.68
C ASP A 222 -16.78 -32.59 -11.62
N VAL A 223 -16.57 -33.85 -12.02
CA VAL A 223 -16.46 -35.00 -11.09
C VAL A 223 -15.27 -34.83 -10.14
N ALA A 224 -14.10 -34.44 -10.67
CA ALA A 224 -12.91 -34.21 -9.85
C ALA A 224 -13.09 -33.05 -8.86
N GLU A 225 -13.76 -31.97 -9.28
CA GLU A 225 -14.04 -30.82 -8.42
C GLU A 225 -14.99 -31.21 -7.27
N ASN A 226 -16.01 -32.04 -7.56
CA ASN A 226 -16.92 -32.52 -6.54
C ASN A 226 -16.21 -33.42 -5.51
N LEU A 227 -15.37 -34.35 -5.98
CA LEU A 227 -14.58 -35.21 -5.10
C LEU A 227 -13.61 -34.39 -4.22
N ASN A 228 -13.02 -33.34 -4.77
CA ASN A 228 -12.15 -32.45 -4.01
C ASN A 228 -12.92 -31.70 -2.90
N LYS A 229 -14.14 -31.24 -3.18
CA LYS A 229 -15.01 -30.61 -2.16
C LYS A 229 -15.35 -31.58 -1.03
N GLU A 230 -15.66 -32.83 -1.34
CA GLU A 230 -15.88 -33.87 -0.32
C GLU A 230 -14.63 -34.11 0.53
N LEU A 231 -13.47 -34.25 -0.10
CA LEU A 231 -12.20 -34.45 0.60
C LEU A 231 -11.86 -33.29 1.54
N GLN A 232 -12.10 -32.05 1.10
CA GLN A 232 -11.92 -30.86 1.93
C GLN A 232 -12.85 -30.87 3.15
N PHE A 233 -14.11 -31.24 2.96
CA PHE A 233 -15.06 -31.37 4.06
C PHE A 233 -14.63 -32.44 5.08
N HIS A 234 -14.17 -33.61 4.61
CA HIS A 234 -13.63 -34.65 5.48
C HIS A 234 -12.38 -34.18 6.24
N HIS A 235 -11.49 -33.47 5.57
CA HIS A 235 -10.28 -32.93 6.18
C HIS A 235 -10.59 -31.92 7.29
N GLN A 236 -11.51 -30.98 7.05
CA GLN A 236 -11.96 -30.01 8.05
C GLN A 236 -12.56 -30.70 9.28
N ARG A 237 -13.39 -31.74 9.07
CA ARG A 237 -13.94 -32.53 10.18
C ARG A 237 -12.86 -33.23 10.99
N LEU A 238 -11.88 -33.84 10.33
CA LEU A 238 -10.75 -34.48 11.01
C LEU A 238 -9.92 -33.48 11.81
N GLN A 239 -9.70 -32.28 11.29
CA GLN A 239 -9.00 -31.22 12.04
C GLN A 239 -9.77 -30.79 13.29
N ILE A 240 -11.09 -30.65 13.20
CA ILE A 240 -11.93 -30.32 14.37
C ILE A 240 -11.82 -31.42 15.43
N ILE A 241 -11.86 -32.69 15.03
CA ILE A 241 -11.70 -33.82 15.94
C ILE A 241 -10.31 -33.83 16.57
N LEU A 242 -9.26 -33.58 15.78
CA LEU A 242 -7.89 -33.50 16.28
C LEU A 242 -7.71 -32.35 17.28
N PHE A 243 -8.29 -31.18 16.99
CA PHE A 243 -8.31 -30.04 17.90
C PHE A 243 -9.06 -30.36 19.19
N ALA A 244 -10.24 -31.00 19.08
CA ALA A 244 -11.01 -31.43 20.23
C ALA A 244 -10.22 -32.43 21.09
N LEU A 245 -9.53 -33.39 20.45
CA LEU A 245 -8.74 -34.41 21.14
C LEU A 245 -7.55 -33.78 21.87
N THR A 246 -6.79 -32.92 21.20
CA THR A 246 -5.64 -32.23 21.81
C THR A 246 -6.05 -31.31 22.95
N SER A 247 -7.19 -30.63 22.83
CA SER A 247 -7.73 -29.77 23.89
C SER A 247 -8.27 -30.60 25.06
N TRP A 248 -8.92 -31.73 24.78
CA TRP A 248 -9.43 -32.66 25.79
C TRP A 248 -8.30 -33.32 26.59
N VAL A 249 -7.24 -33.77 25.92
CA VAL A 249 -6.05 -34.36 26.56
C VAL A 249 -5.31 -33.35 27.44
N LYS A 250 -5.36 -32.05 27.09
CA LYS A 250 -4.79 -30.97 27.91
C LYS A 250 -5.68 -30.56 29.07
N SER A 251 -6.96 -30.93 29.05
CA SER A 251 -7.86 -30.74 30.19
C SER A 251 -7.74 -31.93 31.15
N ASP A 252 -8.21 -31.80 32.39
CA ASP A 252 -8.20 -32.87 33.41
C ASP A 252 -9.09 -34.09 33.07
N MET A 253 -9.51 -34.23 31.80
CA MET A 253 -10.36 -35.31 31.28
C MET A 253 -11.65 -35.54 32.08
N SER A 254 -12.17 -34.47 32.71
CA SER A 254 -13.29 -34.53 33.65
C SER A 254 -14.63 -34.86 32.98
N ILE A 255 -14.74 -34.70 31.67
CA ILE A 255 -15.91 -35.10 30.87
C ILE A 255 -15.52 -36.06 29.75
N SER A 256 -16.49 -36.86 29.27
CA SER A 256 -16.23 -37.80 28.18
C SER A 256 -15.81 -37.07 26.89
N PHE A 257 -14.89 -37.64 26.12
CA PHE A 257 -14.45 -37.06 24.85
C PHE A 257 -15.63 -36.82 23.88
N GLN A 258 -16.62 -37.72 23.89
CA GLN A 258 -17.80 -37.60 23.03
C GLN A 258 -18.66 -36.38 23.39
N ASP A 259 -18.80 -36.07 24.68
CA ASP A 259 -19.56 -34.91 25.13
C ASP A 259 -18.76 -33.61 24.95
N PHE A 260 -17.44 -33.67 25.08
CA PHE A 260 -16.53 -32.57 24.78
C PHE A 260 -16.58 -32.15 23.29
N VAL A 261 -16.57 -33.12 22.38
CA VAL A 261 -16.74 -32.87 20.93
C VAL A 261 -18.11 -32.26 20.63
N LYS A 262 -19.19 -32.74 21.26
CA LYS A 262 -20.53 -32.16 21.10
C LYS A 262 -20.61 -30.70 21.60
N GLN A 263 -19.88 -30.36 22.65
CA GLN A 263 -19.81 -28.97 23.14
C GLN A 263 -19.05 -28.07 22.15
N ILE A 264 -17.90 -28.50 21.63
CA ILE A 264 -17.12 -27.76 20.63
C ILE A 264 -17.92 -27.56 19.32
N GLN A 265 -18.72 -28.55 18.94
CA GLN A 265 -19.54 -28.46 17.74
C GLN A 265 -20.71 -27.47 17.93
N LYS A 266 -21.30 -27.40 19.14
CA LYS A 266 -22.34 -26.41 19.48
C LYS A 266 -21.82 -24.98 19.61
N THR A 267 -20.58 -24.77 20.04
CA THR A 267 -20.00 -23.42 20.18
C THR A 267 -19.55 -22.82 18.84
N LYS A 268 -19.22 -23.64 17.84
CA LYS A 268 -18.85 -23.16 16.49
C LYS A 268 -20.02 -22.74 15.61
N ASP A 269 -21.25 -23.19 15.86
CA ASP A 269 -22.44 -22.73 15.12
C ASP A 269 -22.86 -21.29 15.48
N LEU A 270 -22.25 -20.66 16.49
CA LEU A 270 -22.58 -19.30 16.95
C LEU A 270 -21.43 -18.28 16.86
N HIS A 271 -20.27 -18.66 16.32
CA HIS A 271 -19.18 -17.72 16.09
C HIS A 271 -18.39 -18.08 14.83
N GLY A 272 -18.78 -17.46 13.71
CA GLY A 272 -17.89 -17.26 12.59
C GLY A 272 -16.91 -16.14 12.92
N ASP A 273 -15.88 -16.41 13.73
CA ASP A 273 -14.53 -15.91 13.48
C ASP A 273 -13.49 -16.51 14.45
N GLN A 274 -12.34 -16.81 13.86
CA GLN A 274 -10.98 -16.93 14.40
C GLN A 274 -10.65 -17.78 15.64
N GLY A 275 -9.70 -18.69 15.40
CA GLY A 275 -8.74 -19.11 16.42
C GLY A 275 -8.23 -20.53 16.21
N ILE A 276 -7.00 -20.66 15.73
CA ILE A 276 -6.15 -21.85 15.84
C ILE A 276 -6.45 -22.98 14.82
N VAL A 277 -6.16 -22.73 13.54
CA VAL A 277 -5.48 -23.69 12.63
C VAL A 277 -4.73 -22.86 11.58
N GLU A 278 -3.53 -22.44 11.94
CA GLU A 278 -2.62 -21.71 11.04
C GLU A 278 -1.43 -22.62 10.73
N GLU A 279 -1.62 -23.59 9.82
CA GLU A 279 -0.48 -24.13 9.06
C GLU A 279 -0.79 -24.83 7.73
N LEU A 280 -2.02 -25.22 7.36
CA LEU A 280 -2.21 -26.03 6.12
C LEU A 280 -3.47 -25.76 5.28
N CYS A 281 -4.03 -24.55 5.28
CA CYS A 281 -5.06 -24.17 4.32
C CYS A 281 -4.51 -23.15 3.31
N GLU A 282 -3.96 -23.65 2.20
CA GLU A 282 -4.09 -22.94 0.93
C GLU A 282 -5.60 -22.79 0.65
N TYR A 283 -6.03 -21.57 0.32
CA TYR A 283 -7.43 -21.15 0.13
C TYR A 283 -8.20 -20.82 1.42
N ASP A 284 -7.99 -19.59 1.90
CA ASP A 284 -8.79 -18.92 2.91
C ASP A 284 -10.03 -18.27 2.24
N PRO A 285 -11.27 -18.71 2.53
CA PRO A 285 -12.50 -18.11 2.01
C PRO A 285 -12.66 -16.63 2.41
N GLY A 286 -12.06 -16.22 3.53
CA GLY A 286 -12.05 -14.84 4.00
C GLY A 286 -11.23 -13.94 3.07
N LYS A 287 -10.05 -14.39 2.62
CA LYS A 287 -9.17 -13.62 1.72
C LYS A 287 -9.77 -13.47 0.31
N ALA A 288 -10.48 -14.47 -0.19
CA ALA A 288 -11.19 -14.36 -1.47
C ALA A 288 -12.32 -13.32 -1.40
N LYS A 289 -13.08 -13.31 -0.30
CA LYS A 289 -14.13 -12.32 -0.06
C LYS A 289 -13.58 -10.92 0.17
N GLU A 290 -12.43 -10.79 0.83
CA GLU A 290 -11.73 -9.51 0.96
C GLU A 290 -11.22 -8.97 -0.37
N ALA A 291 -10.68 -9.85 -1.24
CA ALA A 291 -10.27 -9.48 -2.59
C ALA A 291 -11.47 -9.05 -3.45
N GLU A 292 -12.60 -9.73 -3.34
CA GLU A 292 -13.84 -9.37 -4.03
C GLU A 292 -14.36 -8.00 -3.57
N ILE A 293 -14.37 -7.75 -2.25
CA ILE A 293 -14.73 -6.44 -1.68
C ILE A 293 -13.79 -5.35 -2.20
N LEU A 294 -12.47 -5.59 -2.17
CA LEU A 294 -11.46 -4.67 -2.67
C LEU A 294 -11.68 -4.31 -4.15
N LEU A 295 -11.88 -5.33 -5.00
CA LEU A 295 -12.14 -5.14 -6.43
C LEU A 295 -13.43 -4.37 -6.67
N TYR A 296 -14.52 -4.74 -6.01
CA TYR A 296 -15.80 -4.04 -6.09
C TYR A 296 -15.65 -2.55 -5.77
N HIS A 297 -14.97 -2.20 -4.68
CA HIS A 297 -14.76 -0.79 -4.32
C HIS A 297 -13.90 -0.05 -5.33
N ILE A 298 -12.84 -0.66 -5.86
CA ILE A 298 -11.98 -0.03 -6.88
C ILE A 298 -12.76 0.19 -8.18
N GLU A 299 -13.48 -0.82 -8.65
CA GLU A 299 -14.29 -0.75 -9.88
C GLU A 299 -15.38 0.30 -9.76
N ARG A 300 -16.16 0.24 -8.68
CA ARG A 300 -17.25 1.19 -8.43
C ARG A 300 -16.75 2.63 -8.32
N PHE A 301 -15.59 2.83 -7.69
CA PHE A 301 -14.95 4.15 -7.65
C PHE A 301 -14.55 4.64 -9.05
N ASN A 302 -13.92 3.79 -9.86
CA ASN A 302 -13.52 4.15 -11.22
C ASN A 302 -14.72 4.45 -12.13
N GLU A 303 -15.84 3.74 -11.95
CA GLU A 303 -17.11 4.04 -12.63
C GLU A 303 -17.60 5.45 -12.28
N LEU A 304 -17.67 5.79 -10.99
CA LEU A 304 -18.14 7.11 -10.54
C LEU A 304 -17.24 8.25 -11.07
N ILE A 305 -15.92 8.05 -11.09
CA ILE A 305 -14.97 9.00 -11.69
C ILE A 305 -15.22 9.15 -13.21
N SER A 306 -15.47 8.05 -13.92
CA SER A 306 -15.71 8.05 -15.36
C SER A 306 -17.05 8.69 -15.75
N LEU A 307 -18.06 8.56 -14.89
CA LEU A 307 -19.38 9.18 -15.03
C LEU A 307 -19.38 10.68 -14.69
N GLY A 308 -18.30 11.21 -14.15
CA GLY A 308 -18.21 12.60 -13.70
C GLY A 308 -18.97 12.90 -12.39
N GLU A 309 -19.36 11.86 -11.65
CA GLU A 309 -20.04 11.97 -10.35
C GLU A 309 -19.03 12.12 -9.21
N TYR A 310 -18.21 13.17 -9.27
CA TYR A 310 -17.05 13.34 -8.39
C TYR A 310 -17.38 13.49 -6.90
N GLU A 311 -18.49 14.15 -6.55
CA GLU A 311 -18.97 14.27 -5.17
C GLU A 311 -19.30 12.90 -4.58
N LYS A 312 -20.02 12.06 -5.34
CA LYS A 312 -20.33 10.69 -4.91
C LYS A 312 -19.09 9.82 -4.85
N ALA A 313 -18.16 9.99 -5.80
CA ALA A 313 -16.88 9.28 -5.80
C ALA A 313 -16.05 9.61 -4.56
N ALA A 314 -16.01 10.89 -4.15
CA ALA A 314 -15.31 11.36 -2.97
C ALA A 314 -15.87 10.74 -1.69
N CYS A 315 -17.20 10.84 -1.48
CA CYS A 315 -17.87 10.22 -0.34
C CYS A 315 -17.72 8.69 -0.33
N PHE A 316 -17.81 8.04 -1.48
CA PHE A 316 -17.64 6.59 -1.59
C PHE A 316 -16.22 6.13 -1.24
N ALA A 317 -15.21 6.86 -1.71
CA ALA A 317 -13.82 6.56 -1.41
C ALA A 317 -13.48 6.80 0.07
N ALA A 318 -13.98 7.88 0.66
CA ALA A 318 -13.81 8.19 2.08
C ALA A 318 -14.41 7.10 2.99
N ASN A 319 -15.60 6.60 2.66
CA ASN A 319 -16.30 5.56 3.42
C ASN A 319 -15.90 4.12 3.06
N SER A 320 -14.82 3.95 2.29
CA SER A 320 -14.38 2.61 1.90
C SER A 320 -13.96 1.76 3.12
N PRO A 321 -14.35 0.47 3.17
CA PRO A 321 -14.03 -0.39 4.29
C PRO A 321 -12.52 -0.52 4.43
N ARG A 322 -12.03 -0.54 5.68
CA ARG A 322 -10.59 -0.60 6.00
C ARG A 322 -9.75 0.47 5.29
N ARG A 323 -10.37 1.55 4.81
CA ARG A 323 -9.72 2.65 4.10
C ARG A 323 -9.01 2.23 2.81
N ILE A 324 -9.53 1.21 2.13
CA ILE A 324 -9.00 0.67 0.87
C ILE A 324 -8.71 1.77 -0.17
N LEU A 325 -9.62 2.75 -0.30
CA LEU A 325 -9.50 3.83 -1.26
C LEU A 325 -8.86 5.10 -0.68
N GLN A 326 -8.49 5.12 0.60
CA GLN A 326 -7.72 6.22 1.18
C GLN A 326 -6.23 5.96 0.96
N ASN A 327 -5.77 6.20 -0.27
CA ASN A 327 -4.38 6.01 -0.67
C ASN A 327 -3.96 7.04 -1.71
N ILE A 328 -2.65 7.18 -1.93
CA ILE A 328 -2.10 8.17 -2.85
C ILE A 328 -2.55 7.95 -4.31
N GLY A 329 -2.86 6.72 -4.70
CA GLY A 329 -3.39 6.40 -6.02
C GLY A 329 -4.76 7.04 -6.26
N THR A 330 -5.65 7.02 -5.27
CA THR A 330 -6.95 7.70 -5.32
C THR A 330 -6.78 9.22 -5.36
N VAL A 331 -5.86 9.77 -4.56
CA VAL A 331 -5.50 11.21 -4.59
C VAL A 331 -5.05 11.62 -6.00
N ASN A 332 -4.16 10.85 -6.62
CA ASN A 332 -3.65 11.14 -7.96
C ASN A 332 -4.76 11.09 -9.03
N LYS A 333 -5.75 10.19 -8.90
CA LYS A 333 -6.92 10.18 -9.78
C LYS A 333 -7.75 11.45 -9.65
N PHE A 334 -8.01 11.94 -8.44
CA PHE A 334 -8.70 13.21 -8.24
C PHE A 334 -7.88 14.42 -8.71
N LYS A 335 -6.56 14.41 -8.52
CA LYS A 335 -5.65 15.44 -9.08
C LYS A 335 -5.74 15.50 -10.60
N ALA A 336 -5.79 14.36 -11.27
CA ALA A 336 -5.89 14.28 -12.73
C ALA A 336 -7.20 14.84 -13.30
N VAL A 337 -8.29 14.81 -12.52
CA VAL A 337 -9.57 15.42 -12.90
C VAL A 337 -9.48 16.95 -12.91
N GLY A 338 -8.73 17.55 -11.97
CA GLY A 338 -8.54 18.99 -11.88
C GLY A 338 -9.79 19.76 -11.39
N LYS A 339 -9.73 21.10 -11.47
CA LYS A 339 -10.82 21.99 -11.05
C LYS A 339 -11.89 22.07 -12.15
N ILE A 340 -13.15 21.90 -11.76
CA ILE A 340 -14.30 21.99 -12.68
C ILE A 340 -15.02 23.31 -12.45
N ARG A 341 -15.27 24.06 -13.52
CA ARG A 341 -15.89 25.38 -13.44
C ARG A 341 -17.28 25.29 -12.79
N GLY A 342 -17.50 26.08 -11.73
CA GLY A 342 -18.79 26.16 -11.05
C GLY A 342 -19.11 25.00 -10.10
N LYS A 343 -18.20 24.03 -9.91
CA LYS A 343 -18.34 22.96 -8.92
C LYS A 343 -17.19 22.99 -7.90
N PRO A 344 -17.39 22.47 -6.69
CA PRO A 344 -16.31 22.35 -5.71
C PRO A 344 -15.19 21.45 -6.25
N PHE A 345 -13.96 21.73 -5.88
CA PHE A 345 -12.81 20.94 -6.31
C PHE A 345 -12.92 19.51 -5.79
N PRO A 346 -13.00 18.47 -6.66
CA PRO A 346 -13.22 17.08 -6.24
C PRO A 346 -12.24 16.56 -5.20
N LEU A 347 -10.96 16.96 -5.31
CA LEU A 347 -9.94 16.55 -4.37
C LEU A 347 -10.16 17.14 -2.98
N LEU A 348 -10.64 18.39 -2.88
CA LEU A 348 -10.97 19.00 -1.60
C LEU A 348 -12.13 18.27 -0.92
N LEU A 349 -13.17 17.93 -1.68
CA LEU A 349 -14.32 17.17 -1.18
C LEU A 349 -13.92 15.79 -0.64
N PHE A 350 -12.97 15.13 -1.31
CA PHE A 350 -12.43 13.84 -0.86
C PHE A 350 -11.71 13.97 0.48
N PHE A 351 -10.85 14.98 0.65
CA PHE A 351 -10.15 15.21 1.92
C PHE A 351 -11.09 15.63 3.04
N GLU A 352 -12.06 16.50 2.76
CA GLU A 352 -13.10 16.86 3.73
C GLU A 352 -13.85 15.61 4.22
N ALA A 353 -14.27 14.74 3.31
CA ALA A 353 -14.95 13.49 3.67
C ALA A 353 -14.04 12.52 4.46
N ILE A 354 -12.75 12.40 4.11
CA ILE A 354 -11.81 11.54 4.85
C ILE A 354 -11.58 12.08 6.27
N PHE A 355 -11.30 13.37 6.41
CA PHE A 355 -10.99 13.96 7.70
C PHE A 355 -12.22 13.99 8.61
N SER A 356 -13.41 14.26 8.07
CA SER A 356 -14.67 14.16 8.82
C SER A 356 -14.98 12.73 9.30
N THR A 357 -14.58 11.71 8.54
CA THR A 357 -14.80 10.28 8.91
C THR A 357 -13.63 9.66 9.67
N SER A 358 -12.59 10.44 9.99
CA SER A 358 -11.39 9.97 10.67
C SER A 358 -11.70 9.39 12.06
N HIS A 359 -12.63 10.00 12.80
CA HIS A 359 -13.06 9.57 14.13
C HIS A 359 -13.71 8.17 14.17
N ALA A 360 -14.34 7.74 13.07
CA ALA A 360 -15.01 6.44 12.99
C ALA A 360 -14.03 5.25 12.95
N HIS A 361 -12.73 5.51 12.82
CA HIS A 361 -11.71 4.50 12.59
C HIS A 361 -10.68 4.48 13.72
N ARG A 362 -10.22 3.28 14.09
CA ARG A 362 -9.25 3.11 15.20
C ARG A 362 -7.87 3.75 14.90
N ARG A 363 -7.39 3.61 13.66
CA ARG A 363 -6.05 4.09 13.24
C ARG A 363 -6.11 5.55 12.75
N PRO A 364 -5.10 6.39 13.05
CA PRO A 364 -4.98 7.73 12.47
C PRO A 364 -4.76 7.65 10.95
N ILE A 365 -4.97 8.76 10.24
CA ILE A 365 -4.73 8.86 8.79
C ILE A 365 -3.23 8.97 8.52
N ASP A 366 -2.76 8.31 7.46
CA ASP A 366 -1.36 8.29 7.07
C ASP A 366 -0.78 9.69 6.79
N ALA A 367 0.49 9.89 7.14
CA ALA A 367 1.16 11.18 7.04
C ALA A 367 1.22 11.74 5.62
N ALA A 368 1.41 10.89 4.61
CA ALA A 368 1.46 11.33 3.22
C ALA A 368 0.09 11.85 2.74
N LEU A 369 -1.00 11.21 3.18
CA LEU A 369 -2.36 11.67 2.89
C LEU A 369 -2.70 12.95 3.63
N THR A 370 -2.31 13.07 4.90
CA THR A 370 -2.47 14.30 5.68
C THR A 370 -1.79 15.48 5.00
N LEU A 371 -0.53 15.30 4.58
CA LEU A 371 0.23 16.33 3.87
C LEU A 371 -0.47 16.79 2.58
N GLU A 372 -0.94 15.85 1.76
CA GLU A 372 -1.67 16.16 0.53
C GLU A 372 -3.00 16.87 0.79
N GLY A 373 -3.69 16.50 1.87
CA GLY A 373 -4.91 17.18 2.31
C GLY A 373 -4.66 18.62 2.73
N ILE A 374 -3.61 18.88 3.52
CA ILE A 374 -3.20 20.22 3.93
C ILE A 374 -2.82 21.06 2.70
N LYS A 375 -1.98 20.54 1.81
CA LYS A 375 -1.61 21.21 0.55
C LYS A 375 -2.85 21.57 -0.28
N CYS A 376 -3.81 20.65 -0.39
CA CYS A 376 -5.06 20.86 -1.09
C CYS A 376 -5.88 22.00 -0.46
N GLY A 377 -6.13 21.94 0.85
CA GLY A 377 -6.91 22.95 1.59
C GLY A 377 -6.31 24.36 1.49
N LEU A 378 -4.98 24.47 1.63
CA LEU A 378 -4.27 25.74 1.49
C LEU A 378 -4.32 26.28 0.06
N SER A 379 -4.20 25.42 -0.96
CA SER A 379 -4.30 25.83 -2.37
C SER A 379 -5.69 26.38 -2.75
N GLU A 380 -6.74 25.96 -2.04
CA GLU A 380 -8.11 26.48 -2.18
C GLU A 380 -8.40 27.64 -1.21
N LYS A 381 -7.38 28.15 -0.50
CA LYS A 381 -7.49 29.23 0.50
C LYS A 381 -8.47 28.92 1.64
N ARG A 382 -8.67 27.64 1.95
CA ARG A 382 -9.54 27.15 3.04
C ARG A 382 -8.74 26.83 4.30
N LEU A 383 -8.09 27.86 4.86
CA LEU A 383 -7.33 27.73 6.10
C LEU A 383 -8.23 27.32 7.28
N ASP A 384 -9.51 27.70 7.25
CA ASP A 384 -10.53 27.28 8.21
C ASP A 384 -10.65 25.75 8.32
N LEU A 385 -10.66 25.05 7.17
CA LEU A 385 -10.71 23.59 7.13
C LEU A 385 -9.42 22.98 7.68
N VAL A 386 -8.26 23.53 7.29
CA VAL A 386 -6.96 23.05 7.76
C VAL A 386 -6.83 23.22 9.27
N ILE A 387 -7.27 24.34 9.84
CA ILE A 387 -7.33 24.56 11.28
C ILE A 387 -8.13 23.44 11.93
N ASN A 388 -9.37 23.22 11.46
CA ASN A 388 -10.25 22.20 11.99
C ASN A 388 -9.61 20.81 11.95
N TRP A 389 -9.05 20.42 10.80
CA TRP A 389 -8.44 19.09 10.62
C TRP A 389 -7.23 18.87 11.53
N VAL A 390 -6.33 19.85 11.66
CA VAL A 390 -5.15 19.74 12.51
C VAL A 390 -5.53 19.66 13.99
N THR A 391 -6.54 20.41 14.42
CA THR A 391 -6.97 20.44 15.83
C THR A 391 -7.73 19.20 16.31
N GLN A 392 -8.14 18.30 15.42
CA GLN A 392 -8.91 17.10 15.77
C GLN A 392 -8.05 15.91 16.27
N GLU A 393 -6.72 16.04 16.30
CA GLU A 393 -5.76 15.08 16.90
C GLU A 393 -5.89 13.62 16.42
N ARG A 394 -6.37 13.38 15.19
CA ARG A 394 -6.54 12.03 14.62
C ARG A 394 -5.79 11.82 13.29
N LEU A 395 -4.85 12.73 13.00
CA LEU A 395 -4.00 12.71 11.82
C LEU A 395 -2.58 12.35 12.22
N THR A 396 -1.91 11.55 11.42
CA THR A 396 -0.45 11.44 11.52
C THR A 396 0.15 12.62 10.78
N PHE A 397 1.04 13.34 11.46
CA PHE A 397 1.70 14.52 10.95
C PHE A 397 3.13 14.21 10.48
N SER A 398 3.67 15.06 9.62
CA SER A 398 5.06 15.04 9.17
C SER A 398 5.68 16.43 9.27
N GLU A 399 7.02 16.49 9.29
CA GLU A 399 7.78 17.75 9.24
C GLU A 399 7.34 18.65 8.08
N GLU A 400 7.21 18.04 6.89
CA GLU A 400 6.81 18.71 5.65
C GLU A 400 5.43 19.36 5.76
N ALA A 401 4.51 18.81 6.57
CA ALA A 401 3.19 19.39 6.77
C ALA A 401 3.27 20.71 7.55
N GLY A 402 4.15 20.78 8.54
CA GLY A 402 4.40 21.99 9.31
C GLY A 402 5.07 23.07 8.46
N ASP A 403 6.05 22.65 7.64
CA ASP A 403 6.78 23.55 6.75
C ASP A 403 5.84 24.21 5.72
N VAL A 404 4.95 23.41 5.10
CA VAL A 404 3.94 23.92 4.15
C VAL A 404 3.00 24.94 4.79
N ILE A 405 2.57 24.75 6.04
CA ILE A 405 1.72 25.71 6.74
C ILE A 405 2.49 26.99 7.07
N CYS A 406 3.76 26.88 7.47
CA CYS A 406 4.62 28.04 7.71
C CYS A 406 4.79 28.87 6.43
N ASP A 407 5.14 28.22 5.32
CA ASP A 407 5.33 28.87 4.02
C ASP A 407 4.08 29.58 3.53
N TYR A 408 2.90 29.01 3.79
CA TYR A 408 1.62 29.66 3.50
C TYR A 408 1.40 30.90 4.38
N GLY A 409 1.70 30.82 5.68
CA GLY A 409 1.55 31.93 6.62
C GLY A 409 2.49 33.11 6.36
N GLU A 410 3.66 32.87 5.74
CA GLU A 410 4.58 33.95 5.34
C GLU A 410 4.04 34.78 4.16
N GLN A 411 3.06 34.26 3.40
CA GLN A 411 2.44 34.99 2.27
C GLN A 411 1.43 36.03 2.71
N ASP A 412 0.80 35.86 3.88
CA ASP A 412 -0.23 36.77 4.40
C ASP A 412 -0.05 37.04 5.91
N PRO A 413 0.29 38.29 6.30
CA PRO A 413 0.46 38.68 7.71
C PRO A 413 -0.75 38.38 8.61
N TYR A 414 -1.98 38.40 8.07
CA TYR A 414 -3.19 38.14 8.85
C TYR A 414 -3.32 36.67 9.26
N THR A 415 -2.85 35.75 8.41
CA THR A 415 -2.91 34.30 8.69
C THR A 415 -1.66 33.79 9.40
N LYS A 416 -0.56 34.53 9.34
CA LYS A 416 0.75 34.17 9.92
C LYS A 416 0.67 33.65 11.35
N SER A 417 -0.02 34.34 12.25
CA SER A 417 -0.13 33.92 13.66
C SER A 417 -0.84 32.57 13.81
N LYS A 418 -1.94 32.36 13.06
CA LYS A 418 -2.70 31.10 13.05
C LYS A 418 -1.88 29.97 12.45
N CYS A 419 -1.19 30.23 11.33
CA CYS A 419 -0.31 29.26 10.68
C CYS A 419 0.85 28.83 11.59
N LEU A 420 1.50 29.76 12.28
CA LEU A 420 2.56 29.44 13.24
C LEU A 420 2.02 28.61 14.41
N ALA A 421 0.81 28.88 14.89
CA ALA A 421 0.18 28.10 15.96
C ALA A 421 -0.13 26.67 15.50
N LEU A 422 -0.62 26.49 14.27
CA LEU A 422 -0.84 25.16 13.69
C LEU A 422 0.47 24.40 13.47
N ALA A 423 1.49 25.06 12.90
CA ALA A 423 2.78 24.44 12.66
C ALA A 423 3.45 24.01 13.97
N GLN A 424 3.31 24.80 15.04
CA GLN A 424 3.77 24.43 16.38
C GLN A 424 3.12 23.12 16.86
N ILE A 425 1.82 22.93 16.68
CA ILE A 425 1.11 21.68 17.05
C ILE A 425 1.71 20.50 16.27
N ILE A 426 1.82 20.63 14.95
CA ILE A 426 2.36 19.59 14.06
C ILE A 426 3.80 19.22 14.46
N TYR A 427 4.69 20.20 14.63
CA TYR A 427 6.07 19.92 15.01
C TYR A 427 6.18 19.30 16.41
N SER A 428 5.31 19.67 17.34
CA SER A 428 5.28 19.08 18.69
C SER A 428 4.89 17.60 18.62
N GLU A 429 3.86 17.26 17.85
CA GLU A 429 3.42 15.86 17.62
C GLU A 429 4.50 15.02 16.90
N CYS A 430 5.30 15.63 16.03
CA CYS A 430 6.41 14.96 15.35
C CYS A 430 7.71 14.88 16.18
N ASN A 431 7.71 15.32 17.45
CA ASN A 431 8.91 15.46 18.30
C ASN A 431 10.01 16.35 17.70
N LEU A 432 9.64 17.34 16.88
CA LEU A 432 10.55 18.30 16.27
C LEU A 432 10.68 19.56 17.14
N HIS A 433 11.23 19.38 18.34
CA HIS A 433 11.27 20.40 19.40
C HIS A 433 11.91 21.73 18.97
N LYS A 434 12.95 21.69 18.12
CA LYS A 434 13.63 22.90 17.61
C LYS A 434 12.71 23.77 16.75
N LYS A 435 11.94 23.14 15.85
CA LYS A 435 10.99 23.85 14.97
C LYS A 435 9.75 24.32 15.74
N ALA A 436 9.25 23.52 16.68
CA ALA A 436 8.16 23.91 17.58
C ALA A 436 8.54 25.15 18.41
N LEU A 437 9.75 25.16 18.99
CA LEU A 437 10.28 26.30 19.73
C LEU A 437 10.40 27.56 18.87
N LEU A 438 10.94 27.42 17.65
CA LEU A 438 11.02 28.53 16.70
C LEU A 438 9.64 29.13 16.41
N CYS A 439 8.60 28.30 16.27
CA CYS A 439 7.23 28.76 16.07
C CYS A 439 6.71 29.55 17.29
N MET A 440 6.96 29.08 18.51
CA MET A 440 6.58 29.80 19.74
C MET A 440 7.25 31.18 19.82
N CYS A 441 8.55 31.25 19.51
CA CYS A 441 9.29 32.51 19.48
C CYS A 441 8.74 33.48 18.41
N LYS A 442 8.48 33.00 17.18
CA LYS A 442 7.91 33.81 16.10
C LYS A 442 6.48 34.29 16.40
N GLN A 443 5.74 33.60 17.27
CA GLN A 443 4.43 34.06 17.76
C GLN A 443 4.53 35.11 18.88
N GLY A 444 5.72 35.40 19.40
CA GLY A 444 5.93 36.25 20.57
C GLY A 444 5.61 35.57 21.91
N GLN A 445 5.45 34.24 21.94
CA GLN A 445 5.18 33.49 23.18
C GLN A 445 6.48 33.15 23.91
N ILE A 446 7.28 34.17 24.24
CA ILE A 446 8.64 33.98 24.78
C ILE A 446 8.63 33.26 26.13
N HIS A 447 7.73 33.61 27.04
CA HIS A 447 7.62 32.93 28.34
C HIS A 447 7.37 31.42 28.21
N LYS A 448 6.44 31.01 27.32
CA LYS A 448 6.14 29.59 27.06
C LYS A 448 7.32 28.89 26.39
N ALA A 449 8.01 29.56 25.48
CA ALA A 449 9.23 29.05 24.86
C ALA A 449 10.31 28.76 25.92
N MET A 450 10.49 29.63 26.92
CA MET A 450 11.44 29.42 28.01
C MET A 450 11.06 28.23 28.91
N GLU A 451 9.78 28.10 29.26
CA GLU A 451 9.28 26.93 29.99
C GLU A 451 9.53 25.63 29.21
N TYR A 452 9.32 25.66 27.89
CA TYR A 452 9.55 24.52 27.01
C TYR A 452 11.04 24.12 26.96
N ILE A 453 11.96 25.07 26.79
CA ILE A 453 13.42 24.82 26.85
C ILE A 453 13.82 24.21 28.20
N GLN A 454 13.18 24.66 29.29
CA GLN A 454 13.49 24.17 30.63
C GLN A 454 13.00 22.74 30.88
N GLN A 455 11.87 22.35 30.27
CA GLN A 455 11.32 21.00 30.33
C GLN A 455 12.14 20.02 29.50
N PHE A 456 12.55 20.42 28.30
CA PHE A 456 13.30 19.58 27.36
C PHE A 456 14.80 19.91 27.40
N LYS A 457 15.60 19.12 28.12
CA LYS A 457 17.06 19.33 28.27
C LYS A 457 17.91 18.99 27.03
N GLU A 458 17.30 18.90 25.85
CA GLU A 458 17.97 18.51 24.60
C GLU A 458 18.61 19.68 23.85
N PHE A 459 18.34 20.92 24.26
CA PHE A 459 18.85 22.10 23.56
C PHE A 459 20.31 22.40 23.90
N THR A 460 21.16 22.40 22.88
CA THR A 460 22.55 22.84 23.02
C THR A 460 22.66 24.37 22.93
N CYS A 461 23.77 24.93 23.42
CA CYS A 461 24.07 26.36 23.24
C CYS A 461 24.04 26.77 21.76
N TYR A 462 24.52 25.90 20.86
CA TYR A 462 24.49 26.14 19.43
C TYR A 462 23.06 26.25 18.88
N ASP A 463 22.15 25.38 19.31
CA ASP A 463 20.75 25.42 18.89
C ASP A 463 20.07 26.73 19.30
N LEU A 464 20.33 27.21 20.52
CA LEU A 464 19.80 28.48 21.01
C LEU A 464 20.41 29.69 20.28
N MET A 465 21.68 29.63 19.89
CA MET A 465 22.28 30.68 19.05
C MET A 465 21.66 30.71 17.64
N GLN A 466 21.38 29.54 17.05
CA GLN A 466 20.65 29.47 15.79
C GLN A 466 19.21 29.98 15.91
N LEU A 467 18.53 29.72 17.03
CA LEU A 467 17.21 30.27 17.33
C LEU A 467 17.23 31.81 17.34
N ILE A 468 18.20 32.41 18.03
CA ILE A 468 18.38 33.87 18.07
C ILE A 468 18.64 34.44 16.67
N LYS A 469 19.40 33.74 15.84
CA LYS A 469 19.65 34.14 14.45
C LYS A 469 18.36 34.15 13.62
N LEU A 470 17.49 33.15 13.81
CA LEU A 470 16.23 33.01 13.08
C LEU A 470 15.11 33.92 13.62
N CYS A 471 15.16 34.26 14.91
CA CYS A 471 14.18 35.09 15.60
C CYS A 471 14.91 36.07 16.54
N PRO A 472 15.38 37.23 16.03
CA PRO A 472 16.17 38.18 16.80
C PRO A 472 15.29 39.10 17.64
N ASP A 473 14.56 38.50 18.56
CA ASP A 473 13.71 39.20 19.50
C ASP A 473 14.51 39.61 20.75
N PRO A 474 14.54 40.91 21.13
CA PRO A 474 15.29 41.37 22.30
C PRO A 474 14.85 40.70 23.60
N GLU A 475 13.55 40.46 23.78
CA GLU A 475 13.00 39.83 24.98
C GLU A 475 13.48 38.38 25.10
N LEU A 476 13.46 37.62 23.99
CA LEU A 476 14.03 36.28 23.93
C LEU A 476 15.52 36.26 24.32
N ILE A 477 16.31 37.17 23.76
CA ILE A 477 17.76 37.24 24.04
C ILE A 477 18.00 37.54 25.52
N GLN A 478 17.22 38.43 26.13
CA GLN A 478 17.31 38.72 27.56
C GLN A 478 16.95 37.50 28.41
N CYS A 479 15.86 36.80 28.09
CA CYS A 479 15.42 35.61 28.83
C CYS A 479 16.45 34.46 28.77
N LEU A 480 17.19 34.33 27.66
CA LEU A 480 18.24 33.31 27.50
C LEU A 480 19.55 33.66 28.21
N THR A 481 19.82 34.94 28.46
CA THR A 481 21.11 35.45 28.98
C THR A 481 21.05 35.91 30.44
N LYS A 482 19.86 36.07 31.01
CA LYS A 482 19.63 36.37 32.43
C LYS A 482 19.16 35.11 33.18
N GLU A 483 19.25 35.16 34.51
CA GLU A 483 18.64 34.13 35.34
C GLU A 483 17.13 34.09 35.15
N TRP A 484 16.59 32.88 35.00
CA TRP A 484 15.16 32.65 34.79
C TRP A 484 14.62 31.68 35.83
N ASN A 485 13.63 32.09 36.63
CA ASN A 485 13.04 31.29 37.70
C ASN A 485 14.09 30.69 38.67
N GLY A 486 15.13 31.46 39.02
CA GLY A 486 16.20 31.03 39.92
C GLY A 486 17.18 30.01 39.33
N LYS A 487 17.14 29.77 38.01
CA LYS A 487 18.12 28.93 37.31
C LYS A 487 19.15 29.78 36.58
N SER A 488 20.36 29.21 36.44
CA SER A 488 21.46 29.82 35.69
C SER A 488 21.06 30.12 34.24
N PRO A 489 21.57 31.21 33.66
CA PRO A 489 21.31 31.56 32.27
C PRO A 489 21.75 30.45 31.31
N PHE A 490 21.01 30.28 30.22
CA PHE A 490 21.29 29.26 29.21
C PHE A 490 22.47 29.64 28.32
N LEU A 491 22.70 30.95 28.12
CA LEU A 491 23.77 31.50 27.30
C LEU A 491 24.54 32.59 28.06
N SER A 492 25.83 32.71 27.77
CA SER A 492 26.64 33.85 28.22
C SER A 492 26.23 35.12 27.47
N PHE A 493 25.84 36.15 28.21
CA PHE A 493 25.47 37.45 27.65
C PHE A 493 26.52 38.02 26.67
N GLY A 494 27.79 38.05 27.09
CA GLY A 494 28.88 38.60 26.27
C GLY A 494 29.08 37.83 24.97
N LEU A 495 29.04 36.49 25.02
CA LEU A 495 29.18 35.65 23.83
C LEU A 495 28.00 35.83 22.86
N THR A 496 26.78 35.98 23.38
CA THR A 496 25.59 36.23 22.56
C THR A 496 25.67 37.59 21.85
N ILE A 497 26.12 38.64 22.53
CA ILE A 497 26.31 39.96 21.90
C ILE A 497 27.41 39.90 20.83
N ILE A 498 28.57 39.30 21.12
CA ILE A 498 29.63 39.13 20.11
C ILE A 498 29.10 38.37 18.88
N HIS A 499 28.31 37.32 19.11
CA HIS A 499 27.71 36.56 18.03
C HIS A 499 26.76 37.40 17.18
N LEU A 500 25.85 38.18 17.79
CA LEU A 500 24.95 39.08 17.06
C LEU A 500 25.72 40.07 16.18
N PHE A 501 26.83 40.61 16.66
CA PHE A 501 27.67 41.52 15.89
C PHE A 501 28.39 40.79 14.74
N SER A 502 28.79 39.53 14.94
CA SER A 502 29.43 38.70 13.91
C SER A 502 28.48 38.28 12.78
N VAL A 503 27.17 38.18 13.06
CA VAL A 503 26.12 37.79 12.10
C VAL A 503 25.41 39.03 11.50
N ASP A 504 26.03 40.20 11.59
CA ASP A 504 25.54 41.50 11.09
C ASP A 504 24.19 41.98 11.68
N MET A 505 23.84 41.49 12.87
CA MET A 505 22.62 41.84 13.61
C MET A 505 22.88 42.93 14.65
N LYS A 506 23.70 43.92 14.28
CA LYS A 506 24.23 44.97 15.18
C LYS A 506 23.13 45.80 15.83
N LYS A 507 22.07 46.14 15.09
CA LYS A 507 20.94 46.94 15.60
C LYS A 507 20.22 46.26 16.77
N VAL A 508 20.02 44.95 16.68
CA VAL A 508 19.39 44.15 17.74
C VAL A 508 20.32 44.05 18.94
N GLY A 509 21.61 43.79 18.72
CA GLY A 509 22.62 43.78 19.78
C GLY A 509 22.69 45.11 20.54
N ILE A 510 22.67 46.25 19.84
CA ILE A 510 22.64 47.58 20.45
C ILE A 510 21.37 47.79 21.27
N LYS A 511 20.21 47.37 20.76
CA LYS A 511 18.92 47.50 21.46
C LYS A 511 18.90 46.70 22.76
N VAL A 512 19.39 45.46 22.74
CA VAL A 512 19.52 44.61 23.95
C VAL A 512 20.46 45.25 24.98
N LEU A 513 21.59 45.82 24.53
CA LEU A 513 22.52 46.55 25.41
C LEU A 513 21.88 47.78 26.06
N GLN A 514 21.08 48.54 25.29
CA GLN A 514 20.36 49.71 25.79
C GLN A 514 19.30 49.34 26.84
N GLU A 515 18.51 48.29 26.58
CA GLU A 515 17.46 47.83 27.50
C GLU A 515 18.04 47.33 28.84
N ILE A 516 19.24 46.73 28.83
CA ILE A 516 19.93 46.33 30.06
C ILE A 516 20.44 47.55 30.82
N ASN A 517 20.99 48.55 30.14
CA ASN A 517 21.48 49.78 30.77
C ASN A 517 20.33 50.58 31.43
N THR A 518 19.11 50.48 30.91
CA THR A 518 17.92 51.08 31.54
C THR A 518 17.33 50.26 32.70
N ALA A 519 17.61 48.95 32.76
CA ALA A 519 17.12 48.05 33.80
C ALA A 519 18.01 48.01 35.05
N LEU A 520 19.24 48.52 34.98
CA LEU A 520 20.05 48.81 36.17
C LEU A 520 19.43 50.02 36.90
N PRO A 521 19.01 49.89 38.17
CA PRO A 521 18.60 51.04 38.96
C PRO A 521 19.72 52.07 38.93
N SER A 522 19.35 53.33 38.76
CA SER A 522 20.23 54.50 38.77
C SER A 522 20.85 54.77 40.16
N ALA A 523 21.44 53.76 40.77
CA ALA A 523 22.25 53.83 41.95
C ALA A 523 23.65 53.31 41.59
N VAL A 524 24.60 54.25 41.58
CA VAL A 524 26.05 54.05 41.52
C VAL A 524 26.64 53.79 40.11
N PHE A 525 26.82 54.85 39.32
CA PHE A 525 28.13 55.41 38.94
C PHE A 525 27.97 56.55 37.91
N PRO A 526 28.76 57.65 37.99
CA PRO A 526 28.69 58.75 37.05
C PRO A 526 29.66 58.50 35.89
N ARG A 527 29.16 58.51 34.64
CA ARG A 527 29.73 59.26 33.52
C ARG A 527 29.03 58.90 32.21
N LYS A 528 28.44 59.93 31.59
CA LYS A 528 28.10 59.95 30.17
C LYS A 528 29.36 59.59 29.36
N VAL A 529 29.35 58.45 28.68
CA VAL A 529 30.20 58.24 27.52
C VAL A 529 29.34 58.53 26.29
N LYS A 530 29.61 59.67 25.66
CA LYS A 530 29.12 59.98 24.32
C LYS A 530 29.70 58.93 23.37
N LEU A 531 28.83 58.13 22.75
CA LEU A 531 29.18 57.40 21.55
C LEU A 531 29.23 58.41 20.40
N VAL A 532 30.41 58.54 19.80
CA VAL A 532 30.64 59.26 18.55
C VAL A 532 30.25 58.33 17.40
N GLU A 533 29.64 58.94 16.38
CA GLU A 533 28.94 58.38 15.21
C GLU A 533 29.64 57.25 14.44
#